data_AF-A0A965QQR1-F1
#
_entry.id   AF-A0A965QQR1-F1
#
_cell.length_a   1.000
_cell.length_b   1.000
_cell.length_c   1.000
_cell.angle_alpha   90.00
_cell.angle_beta   90.00
_cell.angle_gamma   90.00
#
_symmetry.space_group_name_H-M   'P 1'
#
loop_
_entity.id
_entity.type
_entity.pdbx_description
1 polymer ?
#
loop_
_entity_poly.entity_id
_entity_poly.type
_entity_poly.pdbx_seq_one_letter_code
_entity_poly.pdbx_strand_id
1 'polypeptide(L)'
;MSQLPLIVGYGGISAAGRSIFDLSHQRILFDSINTTNQNEVLQSLGNLMGTRDRETILNKTLIRTIDDDFFNDHNYRSPALPTLAGGQLPSGFNPAKTYNSRQHPRGLAMTVFGLSDAVISLGVDWDEILTKVPRQKISCISGCAVAQADKYGMGGMFQSSMAGSRV
;
A
#
# COMPACT_ATOMS: atom_id res chain seq x y z
N MET A 1 -17.76 -3.14 33.89
CA MET A 1 -17.31 -4.25 33.03
C MET A 1 -16.38 -3.70 31.97
N SER A 2 -15.21 -4.31 31.77
CA SER A 2 -14.29 -3.97 30.68
C SER A 2 -14.76 -4.57 29.36
N GLN A 3 -14.49 -3.90 28.24
CA GLN A 3 -14.76 -4.42 26.90
C GLN A 3 -13.53 -5.14 26.36
N LEU A 4 -13.71 -6.27 25.68
CA LEU A 4 -12.64 -7.03 25.04
C LEU A 4 -12.44 -6.53 23.60
N PRO A 5 -11.25 -6.04 23.21
CA PRO A 5 -10.97 -5.68 21.83
C PRO A 5 -10.94 -6.92 20.93
N LEU A 6 -11.66 -6.87 19.81
CA LEU A 6 -11.69 -7.92 18.79
C LEU A 6 -11.26 -7.35 17.44
N ILE A 7 -10.49 -8.12 16.68
CA ILE A 7 -10.19 -7.82 15.28
C ILE A 7 -11.36 -8.36 14.45
N VAL A 8 -12.18 -7.45 13.93
CA VAL A 8 -13.36 -7.79 13.11
C VAL A 8 -13.17 -7.53 11.62
N GLY A 9 -12.01 -6.99 11.24
CA GLY A 9 -11.60 -6.74 9.87
C GLY A 9 -10.14 -6.31 9.83
N TYR A 10 -9.48 -6.56 8.71
CA TYR A 10 -8.11 -6.16 8.45
C TYR A 10 -7.90 -6.01 6.94
N GLY A 11 -6.95 -5.17 6.55
CA GLY A 11 -6.64 -4.89 5.15
C GLY A 11 -5.42 -4.00 5.05
N GLY A 12 -4.98 -3.76 3.81
CA GLY A 12 -3.73 -3.04 3.57
C GLY A 12 -3.10 -3.38 2.24
N ILE A 13 -1.96 -2.76 1.97
CA ILE A 13 -1.18 -2.97 0.75
C ILE A 13 0.30 -3.01 1.11
N SER A 14 1.01 -4.01 0.60
CA SER A 14 2.45 -4.21 0.85
C SER A 14 3.15 -4.73 -0.41
N ALA A 15 4.42 -5.10 -0.30
CA ALA A 15 5.16 -5.74 -1.39
C ALA A 15 4.57 -7.09 -1.83
N ALA A 16 3.81 -7.75 -0.96
CA ALA A 16 3.11 -9.00 -1.25
C ALA A 16 1.71 -8.79 -1.84
N GLY A 17 1.26 -7.53 -2.02
CA GLY A 17 -0.07 -7.20 -2.52
C GLY A 17 -1.06 -6.83 -1.42
N ARG A 18 -2.36 -7.00 -1.70
CA ARG A 18 -3.45 -6.64 -0.78
C ARG A 18 -3.48 -7.57 0.42
N SER A 19 -3.79 -7.03 1.59
CA SER A 19 -3.82 -7.84 2.82
C SER A 19 -5.17 -8.52 3.05
N ILE A 20 -6.27 -7.91 2.60
CA ILE A 20 -7.62 -8.49 2.71
C ILE A 20 -7.67 -9.94 2.22
N PHE A 21 -8.47 -10.78 2.87
CA PHE A 21 -8.66 -12.20 2.53
C PHE A 21 -7.35 -13.00 2.45
N ASP A 22 -6.37 -12.65 3.27
CA ASP A 22 -5.06 -13.28 3.35
C ASP A 22 -4.25 -13.26 2.03
N LEU A 23 -4.61 -12.44 1.04
CA LEU A 23 -3.97 -12.47 -0.29
C LEU A 23 -2.45 -12.24 -0.21
N SER A 24 -2.01 -11.27 0.58
CA SER A 24 -0.59 -11.00 0.81
C SER A 24 0.11 -12.14 1.55
N HIS A 25 -0.56 -12.78 2.50
CA HIS A 25 -0.04 -13.93 3.23
C HIS A 25 0.09 -15.15 2.31
N GLN A 26 -0.92 -15.40 1.48
CA GLN A 26 -0.90 -16.44 0.46
C GLN A 26 0.18 -16.18 -0.60
N ARG A 27 0.49 -14.93 -0.95
CA ARG A 27 1.64 -14.60 -1.80
C ARG A 27 2.98 -14.97 -1.16
N ILE A 28 3.10 -14.87 0.17
CA ILE A 28 4.31 -15.32 0.89
C ILE A 28 4.41 -16.85 0.87
N LEU A 29 3.29 -17.55 1.07
CA LEU A 29 3.22 -19.02 1.07
C LEU A 29 2.94 -19.64 -0.30
N PHE A 30 3.20 -18.90 -1.39
CA PHE A 30 2.67 -19.20 -2.71
C PHE A 30 2.96 -20.63 -3.19
N ASP A 31 4.15 -21.15 -2.91
CA ASP A 31 4.56 -22.50 -3.34
C ASP A 31 3.96 -23.62 -2.47
N SER A 32 3.40 -23.30 -1.31
CA SER A 32 2.84 -24.25 -0.34
C SER A 32 1.30 -24.32 -0.35
N ILE A 33 0.63 -23.44 -1.08
CA ILE A 33 -0.83 -23.41 -1.19
C ILE A 33 -1.32 -24.14 -2.46
N ASN A 34 -2.60 -24.50 -2.47
CA ASN A 34 -3.21 -25.18 -3.61
C ASN A 34 -3.34 -24.26 -4.84
N THR A 35 -3.56 -24.87 -6.02
CA THR A 35 -3.66 -24.16 -7.30
C THR A 35 -4.80 -23.13 -7.33
N THR A 36 -5.91 -23.38 -6.64
CA THR A 36 -7.02 -22.44 -6.54
C THR A 36 -6.58 -21.13 -5.88
N ASN A 37 -5.94 -21.22 -4.72
CA ASN A 37 -5.46 -20.06 -3.98
C ASN A 37 -4.29 -19.38 -4.73
N GLN A 38 -3.42 -20.15 -5.39
CA GLN A 38 -2.39 -19.56 -6.26
C GLN A 38 -3.01 -18.71 -7.37
N ASN A 39 -4.07 -19.19 -8.02
CA ASN A 39 -4.76 -18.45 -9.07
C ASN A 39 -5.42 -17.18 -8.53
N GLU A 40 -5.99 -17.23 -7.33
CA GLU A 40 -6.58 -16.05 -6.67
C GLU A 40 -5.52 -14.97 -6.38
N VAL A 41 -4.37 -15.38 -5.83
CA VAL A 41 -3.23 -14.48 -5.61
C VAL A 41 -2.74 -13.85 -6.92
N LEU A 42 -2.54 -14.67 -7.97
CA LEU A 42 -2.11 -14.18 -9.28
C LEU A 42 -3.13 -13.23 -9.89
N GLN A 43 -4.43 -13.50 -9.76
CA GLN A 43 -5.49 -12.62 -10.24
C GLN A 43 -5.48 -11.28 -9.50
N SER A 44 -5.41 -11.31 -8.16
CA SER A 44 -5.36 -10.08 -7.37
C SER A 44 -4.13 -9.24 -7.71
N LEU A 45 -2.95 -9.85 -7.78
CA LEU A 45 -1.72 -9.14 -8.13
C LEU A 45 -1.75 -8.64 -9.57
N GLY A 46 -2.21 -9.46 -10.50
CA GLY A 46 -2.33 -9.09 -11.91
C GLY A 46 -3.24 -7.86 -12.12
N ASN A 47 -4.33 -7.76 -11.35
CA ASN A 47 -5.19 -6.57 -11.36
C ASN A 47 -4.49 -5.31 -10.83
N LEU A 48 -3.65 -5.43 -9.80
CA LEU A 48 -2.86 -4.30 -9.28
C LEU A 48 -1.77 -3.87 -10.27
N MET A 49 -1.11 -4.84 -10.89
CA MET A 49 0.06 -4.63 -11.75
C MET A 49 -0.31 -4.32 -13.21
N GLY A 50 -1.54 -4.60 -13.63
CA GLY A 50 -1.99 -4.45 -15.02
C GLY A 50 -1.43 -5.51 -15.98
N THR A 51 -1.06 -6.69 -15.47
CA THR A 51 -0.52 -7.80 -16.26
C THR A 51 -1.14 -9.14 -15.84
N ARG A 52 -1.14 -10.13 -16.73
CA ARG A 52 -1.54 -11.51 -16.43
C ARG A 52 -0.37 -12.49 -16.48
N ASP A 53 0.83 -12.00 -16.77
CA ASP A 53 2.00 -12.85 -16.88
C ASP A 53 2.45 -13.33 -15.49
N ARG A 54 2.41 -14.64 -15.28
CA ARG A 54 2.72 -15.28 -14.00
C ARG A 54 4.15 -15.00 -13.56
N GLU A 55 5.10 -15.11 -14.47
CA GLU A 55 6.52 -14.94 -14.15
C GLU A 55 6.81 -13.50 -13.72
N THR A 56 6.30 -12.52 -14.48
CA THR A 56 6.37 -11.09 -14.12
C THR A 56 5.75 -10.84 -12.75
N ILE A 57 4.54 -11.36 -12.49
CA ILE A 57 3.86 -11.15 -11.19
C ILE A 57 4.72 -11.65 -10.02
N LEU A 58 5.28 -12.86 -10.13
CA LEU A 58 6.09 -13.44 -9.06
C LEU A 58 7.43 -12.70 -8.90
N ASN A 59 8.10 -12.35 -9.99
CA ASN A 59 9.41 -11.68 -9.96
C ASN A 59 9.32 -10.19 -9.57
N LYS A 60 8.17 -9.55 -9.78
CA LYS A 60 7.93 -8.12 -9.49
C LYS A 60 7.06 -7.88 -8.24
N THR A 61 7.11 -8.82 -7.30
CA THR A 61 6.51 -8.72 -5.96
C THR A 61 7.51 -9.14 -4.89
N LEU A 62 7.19 -8.94 -3.60
CA LEU A 62 8.09 -9.18 -2.45
C LEU A 62 9.37 -8.30 -2.49
N ILE A 63 10.39 -8.68 -1.72
CA ILE A 63 11.71 -8.05 -1.73
C ILE A 63 12.41 -8.41 -3.03
N ARG A 64 12.89 -7.38 -3.74
CA ARG A 64 13.55 -7.52 -5.03
C ARG A 64 14.42 -6.29 -5.28
N THR A 65 15.10 -6.26 -6.43
CA THR A 65 15.76 -5.05 -6.91
C THR A 65 14.72 -3.95 -7.11
N ILE A 66 15.00 -2.77 -6.55
CA ILE A 66 14.21 -1.55 -6.67
C ILE A 66 14.06 -1.22 -8.16
N ASP A 67 12.82 -1.04 -8.61
CA ASP A 67 12.55 -0.60 -9.99
C ASP A 67 13.26 0.73 -10.32
N ASP A 68 13.86 0.84 -11.51
CA ASP A 68 14.74 1.95 -11.91
C ASP A 68 14.03 3.33 -11.93
N ASP A 69 12.72 3.33 -12.17
CA ASP A 69 11.87 4.52 -12.20
C ASP A 69 11.46 5.01 -10.80
N PHE A 70 11.62 4.19 -9.77
CA PHE A 70 11.08 4.45 -8.44
C PHE A 70 11.51 5.80 -7.86
N PHE A 71 12.80 6.12 -7.89
CA PHE A 71 13.29 7.38 -7.32
C PHE A 71 12.89 8.58 -8.17
N ASN A 72 12.93 8.45 -9.49
CA ASN A 72 12.55 9.53 -10.43
C ASN A 72 11.07 9.91 -10.28
N ASP A 73 10.22 8.92 -10.04
CA ASP A 73 8.78 9.13 -9.90
C ASP A 73 8.41 9.84 -8.59
N HIS A 74 9.16 9.58 -7.50
CA HIS A 74 8.77 9.98 -6.15
C HIS A 74 9.66 11.05 -5.50
N ASN A 75 10.88 11.25 -5.99
CA ASN A 75 11.88 12.10 -5.36
C ASN A 75 12.44 13.12 -6.36
N TYR A 76 13.08 14.17 -5.85
CA TYR A 76 13.78 15.15 -6.69
C TYR A 76 15.12 14.63 -7.23
N ARG A 77 15.64 13.55 -6.66
CA ARG A 77 16.95 12.99 -6.98
C ARG A 77 16.90 11.47 -6.97
N SER A 78 17.65 10.86 -7.87
CA SER A 78 17.93 9.42 -7.85
C SER A 78 19.33 9.20 -7.28
N PRO A 79 19.48 8.77 -6.02
CA PRO A 79 20.77 8.58 -5.40
C PRO A 79 21.44 7.29 -5.87
N ALA A 80 22.77 7.29 -5.96
CA ALA A 80 23.54 6.05 -6.01
C ALA A 80 23.45 5.38 -4.63
N LEU A 81 22.86 4.18 -4.57
CA LEU A 81 22.71 3.42 -3.33
C LEU A 81 23.78 2.33 -3.23
N PRO A 82 24.28 2.03 -2.02
CA PRO A 82 25.20 0.91 -1.81
C PRO A 82 24.53 -0.45 -2.05
N THR A 83 23.20 -0.53 -1.93
CA THR A 83 22.38 -1.70 -2.24
C THR A 83 21.11 -1.27 -2.96
N LEU A 84 20.61 -2.12 -3.87
CA LEU A 84 19.40 -1.83 -4.66
C LEU A 84 18.22 -2.75 -4.30
N ALA A 85 18.21 -3.39 -3.13
CA ALA A 85 17.14 -4.29 -2.73
C ALA A 85 16.13 -3.60 -1.80
N GLY A 86 14.83 -3.79 -2.04
CA GLY A 86 13.77 -3.23 -1.20
C GLY A 86 12.42 -3.91 -1.38
N GLY A 87 11.58 -3.83 -0.36
CA GLY A 87 10.18 -4.23 -0.45
C GLY A 87 9.34 -3.13 -1.09
N GLN A 88 9.12 -3.21 -2.39
CA GLN A 88 8.25 -2.28 -3.13
C GLN A 88 6.87 -2.89 -3.34
N LEU A 89 5.83 -2.05 -3.41
CA LEU A 89 4.49 -2.47 -3.89
C LEU A 89 4.62 -3.23 -5.22
N PRO A 90 3.67 -4.11 -5.58
CA PRO A 90 3.69 -4.81 -6.86
C PRO A 90 3.97 -3.84 -8.01
N SER A 91 4.97 -4.14 -8.85
CA SER A 91 5.42 -3.17 -9.86
C SER A 91 4.28 -2.72 -10.77
N GLY A 92 4.27 -1.43 -11.13
CA GLY A 92 3.18 -0.80 -11.89
C GLY A 92 1.98 -0.35 -11.04
N PHE A 93 1.80 -0.87 -9.83
CA PHE A 93 0.72 -0.43 -8.95
C PHE A 93 1.00 0.95 -8.34
N ASN A 94 0.10 1.90 -8.61
CA ASN A 94 0.14 3.24 -8.03
C ASN A 94 -1.16 3.55 -7.26
N PRO A 95 -1.15 3.57 -5.92
CA PRO A 95 -2.34 3.84 -5.12
C PRO A 95 -2.89 5.27 -5.32
N ALA A 96 -2.07 6.21 -5.78
CA ALA A 96 -2.54 7.56 -6.08
C ALA A 96 -3.53 7.60 -7.27
N LYS A 97 -3.56 6.56 -8.12
CA LYS A 97 -4.51 6.48 -9.24
C LYS A 97 -5.92 6.01 -8.84
N THR A 98 -6.12 5.55 -7.60
CA THR A 98 -7.42 4.99 -7.17
C THR A 98 -8.40 6.02 -6.62
N TYR A 99 -7.97 7.28 -6.48
CA TYR A 99 -8.79 8.40 -6.00
C TYR A 99 -8.17 9.74 -6.43
N ASN A 100 -8.85 10.85 -6.16
CA ASN A 100 -8.30 12.18 -6.42
C ASN A 100 -7.20 12.54 -5.40
N SER A 101 -5.95 12.31 -5.78
CA SER A 101 -4.77 12.31 -4.89
C SER A 101 -3.80 13.48 -5.16
N ARG A 102 -4.29 14.58 -5.75
CA ARG A 102 -3.45 15.74 -6.11
C ARG A 102 -2.62 16.20 -4.91
N GLN A 103 -1.29 16.26 -5.10
CA GLN A 103 -0.31 16.67 -4.10
C GLN A 103 -0.24 15.81 -2.82
N HIS A 104 -0.87 14.63 -2.80
CA HIS A 104 -0.71 13.71 -1.69
C HIS A 104 0.62 12.95 -1.79
N PRO A 105 1.42 12.93 -0.73
CA PRO A 105 2.49 11.96 -0.58
C PRO A 105 2.04 10.53 -0.83
N ARG A 106 2.95 9.70 -1.35
CA ARG A 106 2.74 8.28 -1.58
C ARG A 106 2.23 7.56 -0.31
N GLY A 107 2.78 7.90 0.85
CA GLY A 107 2.35 7.32 2.13
C GLY A 107 0.88 7.59 2.47
N LEU A 108 0.36 8.79 2.12
CA LEU A 108 -1.06 9.10 2.30
C LEU A 108 -1.93 8.33 1.30
N ALA A 109 -1.51 8.24 0.04
CA ALA A 109 -2.21 7.44 -0.96
C ALA A 109 -2.29 5.96 -0.56
N MET A 110 -1.20 5.40 -0.04
CA MET A 110 -1.16 4.05 0.52
C MET A 110 -2.09 3.90 1.72
N THR A 111 -2.15 4.91 2.60
CA THR A 111 -3.04 4.89 3.78
C THR A 111 -4.51 4.89 3.37
N VAL A 112 -4.90 5.72 2.41
CA VAL A 112 -6.28 5.75 1.89
C VAL A 112 -6.65 4.40 1.28
N PHE A 113 -5.80 3.85 0.41
CA PHE A 113 -6.04 2.55 -0.20
C PHE A 113 -6.14 1.43 0.85
N GLY A 114 -5.19 1.37 1.79
CA GLY A 114 -5.15 0.33 2.83
C GLY A 114 -6.32 0.41 3.82
N LEU A 115 -6.74 1.61 4.21
CA LEU A 115 -7.93 1.80 5.04
C LEU A 115 -9.20 1.40 4.29
N SER A 116 -9.34 1.74 3.01
CA SER A 116 -10.47 1.26 2.21
C SER A 116 -10.50 -0.26 2.14
N ASP A 117 -9.34 -0.91 1.95
CA ASP A 117 -9.20 -2.37 1.96
C ASP A 117 -9.66 -2.95 3.32
N ALA A 118 -9.22 -2.35 4.43
CA ALA A 118 -9.59 -2.80 5.77
C ALA A 118 -11.07 -2.58 6.12
N VAL A 119 -11.66 -1.44 5.73
CA VAL A 119 -13.08 -1.14 5.97
C VAL A 119 -13.98 -2.07 5.15
N ILE A 120 -13.64 -2.33 3.88
CA ILE A 120 -14.40 -3.28 3.04
C ILE A 120 -14.34 -4.69 3.63
N SER A 121 -13.24 -5.08 4.27
CA SER A 121 -13.10 -6.41 4.89
C SER A 121 -14.11 -6.69 6.00
N LEU A 122 -14.73 -5.65 6.57
CA LEU A 122 -15.79 -5.80 7.59
C LEU A 122 -17.03 -6.49 7.03
N GLY A 123 -17.26 -6.45 5.71
CA GLY A 123 -18.44 -7.02 5.07
C GLY A 123 -19.76 -6.33 5.45
N VAL A 124 -19.69 -5.16 6.08
CA VAL A 124 -20.82 -4.34 6.52
C VAL A 124 -20.61 -2.92 6.02
N ASP A 125 -21.67 -2.28 5.53
CA ASP A 125 -21.61 -0.89 5.09
C ASP A 125 -21.23 0.02 6.27
N TRP A 126 -20.35 0.98 6.02
CA TRP A 126 -19.96 1.97 7.01
C TRP A 126 -21.17 2.75 7.54
N ASP A 127 -22.15 3.05 6.68
CA ASP A 127 -23.36 3.75 7.11
C ASP A 127 -24.19 2.91 8.09
N GLU A 128 -24.24 1.59 7.92
CA GLU A 128 -24.89 0.69 8.88
C GLU A 128 -24.17 0.72 10.23
N ILE A 129 -22.84 0.76 10.25
CA ILE A 129 -22.05 0.88 11.49
C ILE A 129 -22.40 2.19 12.22
N LEU A 130 -22.55 3.30 11.47
CA LEU A 130 -22.90 4.60 12.02
C LEU A 130 -24.32 4.65 12.63
N THR A 131 -25.22 3.74 12.27
CA THR A 131 -26.54 3.62 12.93
C THR A 131 -26.45 2.99 14.33
N LYS A 132 -25.41 2.18 14.59
CA LYS A 132 -25.23 1.41 15.83
C LYS A 132 -24.22 2.03 16.78
N VAL A 133 -23.19 2.71 16.25
CA VAL A 133 -22.08 3.26 17.02
C VAL A 133 -22.08 4.80 16.94
N PRO A 134 -22.23 5.51 18.08
CA PRO A 134 -22.08 6.96 18.11
C PRO A 134 -20.71 7.40 17.60
N ARG A 135 -20.65 8.48 16.82
CA ARG A 135 -19.40 8.99 16.21
C ARG A 135 -18.28 9.26 17.22
N GLN A 136 -18.62 9.66 18.45
CA GLN A 136 -17.68 9.93 19.53
C GLN A 136 -16.96 8.66 20.04
N LYS A 137 -17.46 7.47 19.68
CA LYS A 137 -16.85 6.17 20.00
C LYS A 137 -16.04 5.59 18.85
N ILE A 138 -15.87 6.34 17.75
CA ILE A 138 -15.04 5.96 16.62
C ILE A 138 -13.72 6.69 16.75
N SER A 139 -12.61 5.94 16.71
CA SER A 139 -11.26 6.50 16.75
C SER A 139 -10.41 5.89 15.64
N CYS A 140 -9.44 6.67 15.16
CA CYS A 140 -8.43 6.23 14.21
C CYS A 140 -7.06 6.52 14.81
N ILE A 141 -6.24 5.47 14.95
CA ILE A 141 -4.87 5.56 15.46
C ILE A 141 -3.96 5.06 14.34
N SER A 142 -3.27 5.97 13.68
CA SER A 142 -2.36 5.68 12.57
C SER A 142 -1.25 6.73 12.53
N GLY A 143 -0.13 6.42 11.89
CA GLY A 143 1.00 7.34 11.76
C GLY A 143 2.14 6.77 10.94
N CYS A 144 3.09 7.63 10.61
CA CYS A 144 4.35 7.27 9.96
C CYS A 144 5.52 7.78 10.80
N ALA A 145 6.47 6.91 11.12
CA ALA A 145 7.61 7.26 11.98
C ALA A 145 8.60 8.24 11.33
N VAL A 146 8.72 8.21 10.00
CA VAL A 146 9.70 9.01 9.23
C VAL A 146 9.05 10.19 8.50
N ALA A 147 7.83 10.55 8.88
CA ALA A 147 6.97 11.45 8.10
C ALA A 147 6.87 10.99 6.62
N GLN A 148 6.65 11.93 5.71
CA GLN A 148 6.44 11.66 4.30
C GLN A 148 7.69 12.13 3.55
N ALA A 149 8.59 11.20 3.26
CA ALA A 149 9.93 11.50 2.75
C ALA A 149 10.00 11.77 1.23
N ASP A 150 8.88 11.76 0.53
CA ASP A 150 8.83 12.00 -0.91
C ASP A 150 8.70 13.49 -1.25
N LYS A 151 8.75 13.82 -2.54
CA LYS A 151 8.73 15.20 -3.04
C LYS A 151 7.47 16.00 -2.67
N TYR A 152 6.39 15.33 -2.30
CA TYR A 152 5.13 15.95 -1.88
C TYR A 152 5.04 16.20 -0.37
N GLY A 153 6.02 15.73 0.41
CA GLY A 153 6.09 15.92 1.85
C GLY A 153 7.39 16.61 2.30
N MET A 154 8.00 16.06 3.35
CA MET A 154 9.26 16.54 3.91
C MET A 154 10.41 16.48 2.90
N GLY A 155 10.39 15.52 1.97
CA GLY A 155 11.39 15.44 0.90
C GLY A 155 11.40 16.71 0.05
N GLY A 156 10.21 17.22 -0.31
CA GLY A 156 10.12 18.51 -1.01
C GLY A 156 10.48 19.70 -0.15
N MET A 157 9.98 19.76 1.09
CA MET A 157 10.32 20.83 2.02
C MET A 157 11.84 21.03 2.17
N PHE A 158 12.60 19.94 2.29
CA PHE A 158 14.06 20.01 2.47
C PHE A 158 14.87 20.14 1.19
N GLN A 159 14.36 19.65 0.05
CA GLN A 159 15.16 19.54 -1.18
C GLN A 159 14.75 20.52 -2.29
N SER A 160 13.57 21.16 -2.22
CA SER A 160 13.07 22.05 -3.28
C SER A 160 14.07 23.15 -3.66
N SER A 161 14.61 23.87 -2.67
CA SER A 161 15.60 24.93 -2.91
C SER A 161 16.88 24.40 -3.58
N MET A 162 17.34 23.23 -3.14
CA MET A 162 18.51 22.53 -3.69
C MET A 162 18.25 21.95 -5.09
N ALA A 163 16.99 21.86 -5.51
CA ALA A 163 16.56 21.43 -6.83
C ALA A 163 16.16 22.62 -7.73
N GLY A 164 16.40 23.87 -7.30
CA GLY A 164 16.02 25.08 -8.04
C GLY A 164 14.52 25.36 -8.09
N SER A 165 13.73 24.68 -7.25
CA SER A 165 12.30 24.89 -7.07
C SER A 165 12.03 25.79 -5.86
N ARG A 166 10.87 26.45 -5.86
CA ARG A 166 10.34 27.10 -4.65
C ARG A 166 9.88 26.04 -3.64
N VAL A 167 10.00 26.40 -2.36
CA VAL A 167 9.43 25.67 -1.21
C VAL A 167 7.94 25.92 -1.16
#